data_AF-A0A5J4PD42-F1
#
_entry.id   AF-A0A5J4PD42-F1
#
_cell.length_a   1.000
_cell.length_b   1.000
_cell.length_c   1.000
_cell.angle_alpha   90.00
_cell.angle_beta   90.00
_cell.angle_gamma   90.00
#
_symmetry.space_group_name_H-M   'P 1'
#
loop_
_entity.id
_entity.type
_entity.pdbx_description
1 polymer ?
#
loop_
_entity_poly.entity_id
_entity_poly.type
_entity_poly.pdbx_seq_one_letter_code
_entity_poly.pdbx_strand_id
1 'polypeptide(L)'
;MKVAIVGASGAVGQEFLHVLDERNFPLDELVLFGSERSAGTKYTFRGKETEVKRLQHNDDFKDVNIAFVSAGAGTSKEFEKDITRYGTIMIDNSSAFRMDADVPLVVPEINAVDAKKRPRGVIANPNCTTIQMVVAL
;
A
#
# COMPACT_ATOMS: atom_id res chain seq x y z
N MET A 1 -6.95 1.38 14.00
CA MET A 1 -6.70 0.98 12.60
C MET A 1 -5.30 0.40 12.47
N LYS A 2 -5.17 -0.79 11.89
CA LYS A 2 -3.91 -1.46 11.55
C LYS A 2 -3.54 -1.22 10.10
N VAL A 3 -2.34 -0.72 9.86
CA VAL A 3 -1.84 -0.33 8.52
C VAL A 3 -0.60 -1.14 8.17
N ALA A 4 -0.51 -1.60 6.93
CA ALA A 4 0.66 -2.27 6.39
C ALA A 4 1.34 -1.42 5.30
N ILE A 5 2.67 -1.53 5.21
CA ILE A 5 3.44 -1.07 4.05
C ILE A 5 4.17 -2.27 3.45
N VAL A 6 3.91 -2.56 2.18
CA VAL A 6 4.58 -3.63 1.42
C VAL A 6 5.59 -2.99 0.47
N GLY A 7 6.87 -3.37 0.61
CA GLY A 7 7.98 -2.68 -0.05
C GLY A 7 8.59 -1.58 0.82
N ALA A 8 8.55 -1.74 2.14
CA ALA A 8 8.95 -0.72 3.11
C ALA A 8 10.40 -0.21 2.92
N SER A 9 11.33 -1.06 2.46
CA SER A 9 12.73 -0.69 2.25
C SER A 9 13.01 0.05 0.94
N GLY A 10 12.02 0.18 0.04
CA GLY A 10 12.16 0.91 -1.22
C GLY A 10 11.96 2.41 -1.03
N ALA A 11 12.37 3.23 -2.01
CA ALA A 11 12.24 4.69 -1.94
C ALA A 11 10.80 5.14 -1.64
N VAL A 12 9.80 4.61 -2.36
CA VAL A 12 8.39 4.93 -2.11
C VAL A 12 7.90 4.41 -0.74
N GLY A 13 8.41 3.26 -0.28
CA GLY A 13 8.09 2.74 1.05
C GLY A 13 8.59 3.65 2.18
N GLN A 14 9.77 4.24 2.01
CA GLN A 14 10.30 5.25 2.93
C GLN A 14 9.48 6.54 2.88
N GLU A 15 9.04 6.97 1.70
CA GLU A 15 8.12 8.12 1.59
C GLU A 15 6.76 7.85 2.25
N PHE A 16 6.23 6.62 2.19
CA PHE A 16 5.03 6.28 2.96
C PHE A 16 5.27 6.46 4.46
N LEU A 17 6.39 5.98 5.00
CA LEU A 17 6.74 6.20 6.42
C LEU A 17 6.81 7.69 6.77
N HIS A 18 7.48 8.47 5.93
CA HIS A 18 7.66 9.90 6.13
C HIS A 18 6.31 10.65 6.11
N VAL A 19 5.51 10.47 5.05
CA VAL A 19 4.23 11.17 4.87
C VAL A 19 3.20 10.74 5.91
N LEU A 20 3.14 9.45 6.29
CA LEU A 20 2.24 9.00 7.35
C LEU A 20 2.59 9.65 8.71
N ASP A 21 3.87 9.88 8.96
CA ASP A 21 4.31 10.58 10.17
C ASP A 21 4.01 12.08 10.09
N GLU A 22 4.43 12.74 9.01
CA GLU A 22 4.21 14.17 8.76
C GLU A 22 2.73 14.56 8.85
N ARG A 23 1.85 13.73 8.27
CA ARG A 23 0.40 13.97 8.27
C ARG A 23 -0.28 13.61 9.58
N ASN A 24 0.45 13.12 10.59
CA ASN A 24 -0.11 12.51 11.78
C ASN A 24 -1.23 11.51 11.43
N PHE A 25 -1.00 10.68 10.40
CA PHE A 25 -2.02 9.76 9.90
C PHE A 25 -2.56 8.88 11.03
N PRO A 26 -3.89 8.73 11.16
CA PRO A 26 -4.49 7.99 12.26
C PRO A 26 -4.23 6.49 12.06
N LEU A 27 -3.46 5.87 12.95
CA LEU A 27 -3.24 4.43 12.99
C LEU A 27 -2.83 4.00 14.41
N ASP A 28 -3.19 2.79 14.80
CA ASP A 28 -2.83 2.21 16.11
C ASP A 28 -1.61 1.28 15.99
N GLU A 29 -1.48 0.59 14.85
CA GLU A 29 -0.42 -0.37 14.59
C GLU A 29 0.07 -0.25 13.14
N LEU A 30 1.40 -0.25 12.97
CA LEU A 30 2.06 -0.26 11.67
C LEU A 30 2.83 -1.58 11.51
N VAL A 31 2.64 -2.24 10.37
CA VAL A 31 3.36 -3.47 10.00
C VAL A 31 4.13 -3.23 8.70
N LEU A 32 5.41 -3.58 8.69
CA LEU A 32 6.26 -3.41 7.52
C LEU A 32 6.54 -4.76 6.88
N PHE A 33 6.40 -4.83 5.56
CA PHE A 33 6.74 -6.00 4.76
C PHE A 33 7.76 -5.66 3.68
N GLY A 34 8.65 -6.60 3.41
CA GLY A 34 9.66 -6.50 2.37
C GLY A 34 10.04 -7.86 1.80
N SER A 35 11.01 -7.88 0.89
CA SER A 35 11.57 -9.13 0.39
C SER A 35 12.41 -9.82 1.47
N GLU A 36 12.81 -11.06 1.21
CA GLU A 36 13.74 -11.81 2.06
C GLU A 36 15.03 -11.04 2.36
N ARG A 37 15.55 -10.27 1.39
CA ARG A 37 16.75 -9.44 1.57
C ARG A 37 16.57 -8.35 2.62
N SER A 38 15.36 -7.79 2.73
CA SER A 38 15.06 -6.67 3.64
C SER A 38 14.46 -7.11 4.98
N ALA A 39 14.01 -8.36 5.10
CA ALA A 39 13.43 -8.88 6.33
C ALA A 39 14.44 -8.77 7.49
N GLY A 40 13.97 -8.36 8.66
CA GLY A 40 14.81 -8.09 9.84
C GLY A 40 15.40 -6.67 9.89
N THR A 41 15.31 -5.89 8.81
CA THR A 41 15.66 -4.46 8.86
C THR A 41 14.69 -3.74 9.78
N LYS A 42 15.17 -2.78 10.58
CA LYS A 42 14.33 -1.98 11.49
C LYS A 42 14.27 -0.53 11.03
N TYR A 43 13.07 0.04 11.08
CA TYR A 43 12.84 1.46 10.84
C TYR A 43 12.16 2.08 12.07
N THR A 44 12.52 3.31 12.41
CA THR A 44 11.84 4.04 13.49
C THR A 44 10.65 4.79 12.91
N PHE A 45 9.46 4.56 13.47
CA PHE A 45 8.24 5.30 13.16
C PHE A 45 7.64 5.80 14.48
N ARG A 46 7.44 7.11 14.61
CA ARG A 46 6.94 7.75 15.85
C ARG A 46 7.67 7.31 17.12
N GLY A 47 9.01 7.25 17.06
CA GLY A 47 9.86 6.86 18.18
C GLY A 47 9.84 5.36 18.53
N LYS A 48 9.12 4.53 17.76
CA LYS A 48 9.08 3.08 17.94
C LYS A 48 9.82 2.38 16.79
N GLU A 49 10.75 1.50 17.14
CA GLU A 49 11.35 0.59 16.16
C GLU A 49 10.33 -0.43 15.65
N THR A 50 10.21 -0.52 14.33
CA THR A 50 9.34 -1.47 13.63
C THR A 50 10.19 -2.30 12.69
N GLU A 51 10.16 -3.62 12.88
CA GLU A 51 10.92 -4.57 12.08
C GLU A 51 10.16 -4.94 10.81
N VAL A 52 10.89 -5.05 9.69
CA VAL A 52 10.36 -5.50 8.42
C VAL A 52 10.17 -7.02 8.44
N LYS A 53 8.93 -7.47 8.30
CA LYS A 53 8.58 -8.87 8.08
C LYS A 53 8.85 -9.26 6.62
N ARG A 54 9.20 -10.53 6.40
CA ARG A 54 9.23 -11.09 5.05
C ARG A 54 7.81 -11.17 4.50
N LEU A 55 7.59 -10.68 3.29
CA LEU A 55 6.37 -10.93 2.53
C LEU A 55 6.35 -12.39 2.05
N GLN A 56 5.29 -13.11 2.36
CA GLN A 56 5.14 -14.54 2.08
C GLN A 56 3.66 -14.94 2.10
N HIS A 57 3.32 -16.07 1.49
CA HIS A 57 1.94 -16.57 1.47
C HIS A 57 1.54 -17.11 2.83
N ASN A 58 0.74 -16.35 3.57
CA ASN A 58 0.23 -16.69 4.90
C ASN A 58 -0.90 -15.73 5.31
N ASP A 59 -1.30 -15.77 6.58
CA ASP A 59 -2.39 -14.97 7.14
C ASP A 59 -1.92 -13.65 7.77
N ASP A 60 -0.74 -13.13 7.42
CA ASP A 60 -0.17 -11.94 8.06
C ASP A 60 -0.99 -10.67 7.85
N PHE A 61 -1.85 -10.64 6.84
CA PHE A 61 -2.79 -9.54 6.56
C PHE A 61 -4.12 -9.67 7.29
N LYS A 62 -4.31 -10.72 8.10
CA LYS A 62 -5.47 -10.81 8.99
C LYS A 62 -5.50 -9.59 9.92
N ASP A 63 -6.68 -9.01 10.07
CA ASP A 63 -6.96 -7.81 10.87
C ASP A 63 -6.26 -6.52 10.38
N VAL A 64 -5.56 -6.54 9.23
CA VAL A 64 -5.03 -5.33 8.58
C VAL A 64 -6.19 -4.59 7.88
N ASN A 65 -6.30 -3.29 8.12
CA ASN A 65 -7.35 -2.48 7.50
C ASN A 65 -6.94 -1.93 6.13
N ILE A 66 -5.71 -1.41 6.04
CA ILE A 66 -5.17 -0.79 4.82
C ILE A 66 -3.75 -1.29 4.59
N ALA A 67 -3.43 -1.64 3.34
CA ALA A 67 -2.07 -1.95 2.90
C ALA A 67 -1.64 -1.00 1.78
N PHE A 68 -0.61 -0.20 2.02
CA PHE A 68 0.07 0.58 1.00
C PHE A 68 1.13 -0.28 0.32
N VAL A 69 0.99 -0.52 -0.98
CA VAL A 69 1.82 -1.47 -1.71
C VAL A 69 2.67 -0.74 -2.75
N SER A 70 3.99 -0.90 -2.63
CA SER A 70 4.97 -0.44 -3.61
C SER A 70 6.12 -1.43 -3.74
N ALA A 71 5.79 -2.67 -4.11
CA ALA A 71 6.76 -3.77 -4.30
C ALA A 71 6.90 -4.22 -5.77
N GLY A 72 6.30 -3.48 -6.72
CA GLY A 72 6.33 -3.80 -8.14
C GLY A 72 5.16 -4.65 -8.61
N ALA A 73 4.91 -4.66 -9.92
CA ALA A 73 3.67 -5.22 -10.48
C ALA A 73 3.55 -6.74 -10.34
N GLY A 74 4.67 -7.47 -10.46
CA GLY A 74 4.67 -8.93 -10.27
C GLY A 74 4.25 -9.31 -8.85
N THR A 75 4.94 -8.77 -7.85
CA THR A 75 4.63 -9.00 -6.43
C THR A 75 3.22 -8.54 -6.06
N SER A 76 2.76 -7.42 -6.61
CA SER A 76 1.40 -6.92 -6.33
C SER A 76 0.33 -7.89 -6.83
N LYS A 77 0.52 -8.47 -8.03
CA LYS A 77 -0.38 -9.53 -8.56
C LYS A 77 -0.30 -10.83 -7.76
N GLU A 78 0.90 -11.24 -7.39
CA GLU A 78 1.16 -12.47 -6.64
C GLU A 78 0.47 -12.46 -5.27
N PHE A 79 0.59 -11.36 -4.53
CA PHE A 79 0.11 -11.26 -3.15
C PHE A 79 -1.26 -10.58 -3.00
N GLU A 80 -1.94 -10.21 -4.08
CA GLU A 80 -3.25 -9.54 -4.03
C GLU A 80 -4.23 -10.30 -3.14
N LYS A 81 -4.32 -11.62 -3.31
CA LYS A 81 -5.27 -12.46 -2.56
C LYS A 81 -4.86 -12.64 -1.10
N ASP A 82 -3.57 -12.74 -0.80
CA ASP A 82 -3.10 -12.78 0.59
C ASP A 82 -3.44 -11.48 1.33
N ILE A 83 -3.30 -10.33 0.65
CA ILE A 83 -3.61 -9.03 1.21
C ILE A 83 -5.12 -8.88 1.41
N THR A 84 -5.91 -9.09 0.36
CA THR A 84 -7.32 -8.68 0.32
C THR A 84 -8.30 -9.69 0.93
N ARG A 85 -7.95 -10.98 1.08
CA ARG A 85 -8.92 -12.02 1.48
C ARG A 85 -9.57 -11.82 2.85
N TYR A 86 -8.92 -11.07 3.75
CA TYR A 86 -9.46 -10.74 5.08
C TYR A 86 -10.16 -9.37 5.14
N GLY A 87 -10.40 -8.74 3.99
CA GLY A 87 -11.05 -7.43 3.90
C GLY A 87 -10.10 -6.24 3.93
N THR A 88 -8.78 -6.46 3.95
CA THR A 88 -7.78 -5.39 3.81
C THR A 88 -7.99 -4.62 2.51
N ILE A 89 -7.95 -3.30 2.59
CA ILE A 89 -7.94 -2.44 1.41
C ILE A 89 -6.50 -2.32 0.90
N MET A 90 -6.23 -2.90 -0.26
CA MET A 90 -4.94 -2.77 -0.94
C MET A 90 -4.92 -1.48 -1.77
N ILE A 91 -4.00 -0.57 -1.47
CA ILE A 91 -3.73 0.63 -2.26
C ILE A 91 -2.41 0.40 -2.98
N ASP A 92 -2.47 0.13 -4.29
CA ASP A 92 -1.32 -0.29 -5.09
C ASP A 92 -0.73 0.85 -5.94
N ASN A 93 0.55 1.11 -5.74
CA ASN A 93 1.32 2.09 -6.50
C ASN A 93 1.96 1.53 -7.77
N SER A 94 1.92 0.22 -7.95
CA SER A 94 2.43 -0.41 -9.16
C SER A 94 1.52 -0.18 -10.37
N SER A 95 1.94 -0.67 -11.54
CA SER A 95 1.09 -0.68 -12.74
C SER A 95 0.15 -1.88 -12.80
N ALA A 96 0.17 -2.80 -11.82
CA ALA A 96 -0.43 -4.13 -11.89
C ALA A 96 -1.91 -4.13 -12.29
N PHE A 97 -2.69 -3.21 -11.73
CA PHE A 97 -4.16 -3.23 -11.81
C PHE A 97 -4.76 -1.98 -12.47
N ARG A 98 -3.93 -1.07 -12.99
CA ARG A 98 -4.40 0.25 -13.46
C ARG A 98 -5.44 0.19 -14.60
N MET A 99 -5.44 -0.91 -15.34
CA MET A 99 -6.31 -1.13 -16.50
C MET A 99 -7.42 -2.16 -16.23
N ASP A 100 -7.49 -2.71 -15.02
CA ASP A 100 -8.47 -3.74 -14.67
C ASP A 100 -9.82 -3.06 -14.38
N ALA A 101 -10.85 -3.45 -15.13
CA ALA A 101 -12.17 -2.79 -15.08
C ALA A 101 -12.86 -2.87 -13.71
N ASP A 102 -12.44 -3.81 -12.86
CA ASP A 102 -12.96 -4.02 -11.50
C ASP A 102 -12.05 -3.46 -10.40
N VAL A 103 -11.04 -2.66 -10.77
CA VAL A 103 -10.16 -1.93 -9.85
C VAL A 103 -10.25 -0.43 -10.15
N PRO A 104 -10.72 0.40 -9.21
CA PRO A 104 -10.77 1.84 -9.44
C PRO A 104 -9.35 2.43 -9.50
N LEU A 105 -9.10 3.25 -10.51
CA LEU A 105 -7.88 4.06 -10.66
C LEU A 105 -8.16 5.45 -10.10
N VAL A 106 -7.54 5.81 -8.98
CA VAL A 106 -7.99 6.96 -8.17
C VAL A 106 -6.93 8.05 -8.05
N VAL A 107 -7.34 9.29 -8.33
CA VAL A 107 -6.71 10.53 -7.87
C VAL A 107 -7.72 11.23 -6.96
N PRO A 108 -7.47 11.36 -5.65
CA PRO A 108 -8.46 11.87 -4.70
C PRO A 108 -9.08 13.21 -5.09
N GLU A 109 -8.28 14.11 -5.66
CA GLU A 109 -8.70 15.45 -6.10
C GLU A 109 -9.68 15.42 -7.29
N ILE A 110 -9.72 14.31 -8.04
CA ILE A 110 -10.50 14.18 -9.27
C ILE A 110 -11.69 13.22 -9.10
N ASN A 111 -11.45 12.03 -8.53
CA ASN A 111 -12.44 10.95 -8.50
C ASN A 111 -12.43 10.12 -7.21
N ALA A 112 -12.26 10.76 -6.04
CA ALA A 112 -12.26 10.08 -4.73
C ALA A 112 -13.48 9.17 -4.48
N VAL A 113 -14.64 9.45 -5.07
CA VAL A 113 -15.85 8.63 -4.90
C VAL A 113 -15.69 7.21 -5.45
N ASP A 114 -14.81 7.01 -6.43
CA ASP A 114 -14.59 5.71 -7.08
C ASP A 114 -13.92 4.72 -6.12
N ALA A 115 -13.12 5.21 -5.16
CA ALA A 115 -12.50 4.38 -4.11
C ALA A 115 -13.54 3.64 -3.24
N LYS A 116 -14.80 4.12 -3.20
CA LYS A 116 -15.89 3.46 -2.47
C LYS A 116 -16.36 2.18 -3.16
N LYS A 117 -16.12 2.02 -4.46
CA LYS A 117 -16.50 0.84 -5.26
C LYS A 117 -15.23 0.08 -5.66
N ARG A 118 -14.80 -0.84 -4.79
CA ARG A 118 -13.59 -1.67 -4.98
C ARG A 118 -13.92 -3.16 -4.87
N PRO A 119 -14.53 -3.79 -5.89
CA PRO A 119 -14.95 -5.19 -5.85
C PRO A 119 -13.86 -6.18 -5.42
N ARG A 120 -12.60 -5.92 -5.80
CA ARG A 120 -11.45 -6.75 -5.43
C ARG A 120 -10.81 -6.39 -4.09
N GLY A 121 -11.28 -5.34 -3.41
CA GLY A 121 -10.57 -4.76 -2.26
C GLY A 121 -9.29 -4.01 -2.66
N VAL A 122 -9.06 -3.80 -3.95
CA VAL A 122 -7.89 -3.10 -4.50
C VAL A 122 -8.31 -1.71 -4.99
N ILE A 123 -7.43 -0.73 -4.80
CA ILE A 123 -7.46 0.59 -5.41
C ILE A 123 -6.09 0.79 -6.07
N ALA A 124 -6.06 1.15 -7.35
CA ALA A 124 -4.82 1.46 -8.04
C ALA A 124 -4.57 2.98 -8.00
N ASN A 125 -3.32 3.41 -7.81
CA ASN A 125 -2.95 4.79 -8.16
C ASN A 125 -2.41 4.88 -9.61
N PRO A 126 -2.66 6.00 -10.31
CA PRO A 126 -2.12 6.21 -11.65
C PRO A 126 -0.60 6.31 -11.69
N ASN A 127 -0.04 6.43 -12.89
CA ASN A 127 1.36 6.80 -13.05
C ASN A 127 1.62 8.19 -12.42
N CYS A 128 2.80 8.38 -11.84
CA CYS A 128 3.20 9.65 -11.23
C CYS A 128 3.06 10.85 -12.18
N THR A 129 3.39 10.71 -13.46
CA THR A 129 3.22 11.79 -14.45
C THR A 129 1.75 12.11 -14.70
N THR A 130 0.89 11.10 -14.69
CA THR A 130 -0.56 11.29 -14.85
C THR A 130 -1.14 12.02 -13.65
N ILE A 131 -0.79 11.63 -12.42
CA ILE A 131 -1.28 12.29 -11.19
C ILE A 131 -0.93 13.77 -11.23
N GLN A 132 0.34 14.11 -11.51
CA GLN A 132 0.78 15.50 -11.58
C GLN A 132 0.04 16.30 -12.66
N MET A 133 -0.19 15.70 -13.83
CA MET A 133 -0.89 16.36 -14.94
C MET A 133 -2.36 16.61 -14.61
N VAL A 134 -3.11 15.61 -14.15
CA VAL A 134 -4.57 15.76 -13.96
C VAL A 134 -4.94 16.65 -12.78
N VAL A 135 -4.05 16.83 -11.81
CA VAL A 135 -4.26 17.78 -10.70
C VAL A 135 -4.05 19.23 -11.16
N ALA A 136 -3.25 19.45 -12.20
CA ALA A 136 -2.96 20.78 -12.72
C ALA A 136 -3.97 21.28 -13.77
N LEU A 137 -4.74 20.36 -14.38
CA LEU A 137 -5.75 20.65 -15.41
C LEU A 137 -7.13 20.89 -14.78
#